data_AF-A0A7L3WC80-F1
#
_entry.id   AF-A0A7L3WC80-F1
#
_cell.length_a   1.000
_cell.length_b   1.000
_cell.length_c   1.000
_cell.angle_alpha   90.00
_cell.angle_beta   90.00
_cell.angle_gamma   90.00
#
_symmetry.space_group_name_H-M   'P 1'
#
loop_
_entity.id
_entity.type
_entity.pdbx_description
1 polymer ?
#
loop_
_entity_poly.entity_id
_entity_poly.type
_entity_poly.pdbx_seq_one_letter_code
_entity_poly.pdbx_strand_id
1 'polypeptide(L)'
;SGWNSVGHMDTMRRRRHHVGHCREGEEFLHNVFHVLFQLFSGKEKANLSICWLQYEISKVVQCLQTKNKKKLKAQGRKSKKLAKNLLKAPDNRNQLSLWKLYAYLEWLLGNIDDARKVFDTALCTAGTGGLKSPQLCSLSLLYAQLEVELLESLEGAVTSRAVHILTKLAESGPYVPYSGQVLSVSVLKARKTYDHALRDYWGKTPASDQDQVSDANQLVNLVGCYALFQYLTVGIDAAVLIYAQTSAKLEAPAPQKCENTGENLGIENLPAALEAVTVLHTNLLRFHMNISVYPLNPLREALTQALRRYPSNQSLWRSYIHIQRKSHSASKARRFFDGVTRSTDSLEPWLFAIQAEQMRKNLIENVQR
;
A
#
# COMPACT_ATOMS: atom_id res chain seq x y z
N SER A 1 16.32 -0.11 -11.98
CA SER A 1 15.32 -1.19 -12.00
C SER A 1 14.40 -1.00 -10.81
N GLY A 2 13.19 -0.53 -11.08
CA GLY A 2 12.25 0.07 -10.12
C GLY A 2 11.93 -0.82 -8.93
N TRP A 3 12.20 -0.31 -7.75
CA TRP A 3 11.61 -0.79 -6.50
C TRP A 3 10.42 0.11 -6.23
N ASN A 4 9.22 -0.46 -6.33
CA ASN A 4 7.93 0.21 -6.11
C ASN A 4 8.00 1.07 -4.85
N SER A 5 8.10 2.37 -5.06
CA SER A 5 8.37 3.37 -4.04
C SER A 5 7.10 3.81 -3.33
N VAL A 6 5.91 3.52 -3.86
CA VAL A 6 4.63 3.92 -3.28
C VAL A 6 3.79 2.69 -2.88
N GLY A 7 4.02 2.27 -1.64
CA GLY A 7 2.99 1.86 -0.66
C GLY A 7 1.70 1.19 -1.13
N HIS A 8 1.78 -0.06 -1.59
CA HIS A 8 0.75 -1.07 -1.24
C HIS A 8 1.28 -2.51 -1.15
N MET A 9 2.59 -2.73 -1.39
CA MET A 9 3.16 -4.08 -1.48
C MET A 9 3.80 -4.61 -0.21
N ASP A 10 3.75 -3.84 0.86
CA ASP A 10 4.53 -4.16 2.03
C ASP A 10 3.80 -5.06 3.03
N THR A 11 2.47 -5.14 2.95
CA THR A 11 1.66 -6.13 3.70
C THR A 11 1.74 -7.54 3.12
N MET A 12 2.09 -7.68 1.83
CA MET A 12 2.17 -8.97 1.12
C MET A 12 3.56 -9.61 1.14
N ARG A 13 4.57 -8.95 1.73
CA ARG A 13 5.97 -9.40 1.67
C ARG A 13 6.38 -10.16 2.93
N ARG A 14 5.97 -11.42 3.01
CA ARG A 14 6.74 -12.43 3.76
C ARG A 14 7.98 -12.79 2.96
N ARG A 15 9.11 -12.13 3.28
CA ARG A 15 10.42 -12.66 2.87
C ARG A 15 10.73 -13.83 3.80
N ARG A 16 10.19 -15.01 3.51
CA ARG A 16 10.87 -16.22 3.98
C ARG A 16 12.11 -16.38 3.12
N HIS A 17 13.24 -16.63 3.76
CA HIS A 17 14.42 -17.21 3.14
C HIS A 17 14.04 -18.39 2.25
N HIS A 18 14.93 -18.79 1.35
CA HIS A 18 14.81 -19.92 0.42
C HIS A 18 14.31 -21.24 1.08
N VAL A 19 13.07 -21.29 1.51
CA VAL A 19 12.23 -22.45 1.27
C VAL A 19 11.94 -22.29 -0.21
N GLY A 20 12.86 -22.78 -1.05
CA GLY A 20 12.41 -23.24 -2.36
C GLY A 20 11.22 -24.11 -2.02
N HIS A 21 10.03 -23.69 -2.44
CA HIS A 21 8.87 -24.54 -2.23
C HIS A 21 9.28 -25.88 -2.84
N CYS A 22 9.50 -26.87 -1.98
CA CYS A 22 9.62 -28.23 -2.42
C CYS A 22 8.41 -28.46 -3.32
N ARG A 23 8.62 -29.07 -4.48
CA ARG A 23 7.59 -29.17 -5.52
C ARG A 23 6.29 -29.72 -4.93
N GLU A 24 6.43 -30.62 -3.96
CA GLU A 24 5.36 -31.19 -3.15
C GLU A 24 4.53 -30.13 -2.39
N GLY A 25 5.17 -29.08 -1.85
CA GLY A 25 4.49 -27.99 -1.14
C GLY A 25 3.67 -27.08 -2.06
N GLU A 26 4.13 -26.80 -3.28
CA GLU A 26 3.32 -26.07 -4.27
C GLU A 26 2.13 -26.92 -4.75
N GLU A 27 2.34 -28.21 -4.97
CA GLU A 27 1.29 -29.14 -5.36
C GLU A 27 0.24 -29.27 -4.24
N PHE A 28 0.67 -29.37 -2.97
CA PHE A 28 -0.22 -29.35 -1.82
C PHE A 28 -1.07 -28.07 -1.76
N LEU A 29 -0.45 -26.89 -1.82
CA LEU A 29 -1.19 -25.62 -1.77
C LEU A 29 -2.18 -25.49 -2.93
N HIS A 30 -1.78 -25.93 -4.13
CA HIS A 30 -2.66 -25.94 -5.29
C HIS A 30 -3.88 -26.85 -5.09
N ASN A 31 -3.65 -28.06 -4.57
CA ASN A 31 -4.73 -29.01 -4.26
C ASN A 31 -5.68 -28.46 -3.20
N VAL A 32 -5.15 -27.82 -2.15
CA VAL A 32 -5.95 -27.18 -1.11
C VAL A 32 -6.85 -26.09 -1.71
N PHE A 33 -6.31 -25.21 -2.55
CA PHE A 33 -7.13 -24.20 -3.22
C PHE A 33 -8.23 -24.83 -4.09
N HIS A 34 -7.92 -25.89 -4.83
CA HIS A 34 -8.90 -26.58 -5.67
C HIS A 34 -10.02 -27.23 -4.87
N VAL A 35 -9.69 -27.94 -3.79
CA VAL A 35 -10.68 -28.59 -2.91
C VAL A 35 -11.55 -27.53 -2.23
N LEU A 36 -10.95 -26.53 -1.60
CA LEU A 36 -11.69 -25.46 -0.91
C LEU A 36 -12.59 -24.67 -1.87
N PHE A 37 -12.17 -24.47 -3.12
CA PHE A 37 -12.96 -23.74 -4.11
C PHE A 37 -14.24 -24.47 -4.53
N GLN A 38 -14.27 -25.80 -4.42
CA GLN A 38 -15.47 -26.61 -4.66
C GLN A 38 -16.40 -26.62 -3.44
N LEU A 39 -15.85 -26.47 -2.24
CA LEU A 39 -16.60 -26.50 -0.98
C LEU A 39 -17.24 -25.14 -0.64
N PHE A 40 -16.58 -24.03 -0.97
CA PHE A 40 -17.09 -22.71 -0.66
C PHE A 40 -18.06 -22.17 -1.71
N SER A 41 -19.02 -21.36 -1.24
CA SER A 41 -19.97 -20.64 -2.09
C SER A 41 -20.04 -19.15 -1.69
N GLY A 42 -20.60 -18.31 -2.56
CA GLY A 42 -20.81 -16.88 -2.30
C GLY A 42 -19.54 -16.13 -1.86
N LYS A 43 -19.64 -15.41 -0.73
CA LYS A 43 -18.58 -14.52 -0.22
C LYS A 43 -17.29 -15.26 0.17
N GLU A 44 -17.40 -16.47 0.70
CA GLU A 44 -16.23 -17.29 1.09
C GLU A 44 -15.42 -17.70 -0.15
N LYS A 45 -16.11 -18.07 -1.22
CA LYS A 45 -15.50 -18.40 -2.51
C LYS A 45 -14.82 -17.18 -3.15
N ALA A 46 -15.43 -16.00 -3.04
CA ALA A 46 -14.83 -14.74 -3.49
C ALA A 46 -13.56 -14.41 -2.68
N ASN A 47 -13.61 -14.56 -1.35
CA ASN A 47 -12.44 -14.39 -0.49
C ASN A 47 -11.32 -15.38 -0.81
N LEU A 48 -11.65 -16.65 -1.05
CA LEU A 48 -10.68 -17.65 -1.49
C LEU A 48 -10.05 -17.28 -2.83
N SER A 49 -10.83 -16.76 -3.77
CA SER A 49 -10.34 -16.27 -5.07
C SER A 49 -9.32 -15.15 -4.89
N ILE A 50 -9.60 -14.22 -3.98
CA ILE A 50 -8.69 -13.12 -3.60
C ILE A 50 -7.39 -13.69 -3.02
N CYS A 51 -7.47 -14.59 -2.03
CA CYS A 51 -6.29 -15.22 -1.41
C CYS A 51 -5.45 -16.00 -2.42
N TRP A 52 -6.09 -16.73 -3.33
CA TRP A 52 -5.40 -17.49 -4.36
C TRP A 52 -4.65 -16.56 -5.32
N LEU A 53 -5.29 -15.48 -5.79
CA LEU A 53 -4.62 -14.53 -6.68
C LEU A 53 -3.49 -13.77 -5.96
N GLN A 54 -3.64 -13.42 -4.69
CA GLN A 54 -2.57 -12.83 -3.87
C GLN A 54 -1.36 -13.75 -3.76
N TYR A 55 -1.60 -15.05 -3.54
CA TYR A 55 -0.54 -16.05 -3.52
C TYR A 55 0.20 -16.14 -4.86
N GLU A 56 -0.52 -16.16 -5.99
CA GLU A 56 0.09 -16.14 -7.31
C GLU A 56 0.91 -14.86 -7.58
N ILE A 57 0.42 -13.69 -7.13
CA ILE A 57 1.16 -12.42 -7.20
C ILE A 57 2.45 -12.50 -6.38
N SER A 58 2.41 -13.10 -5.19
CA SER A 58 3.62 -13.24 -4.36
C SER A 58 4.73 -14.03 -5.07
N LYS A 59 4.37 -15.07 -5.84
CA LYS A 59 5.30 -15.83 -6.68
C LYS A 59 5.88 -15.00 -7.82
N VAL A 60 5.08 -14.15 -8.46
CA VAL A 60 5.55 -13.21 -9.49
C VAL A 60 6.56 -12.22 -8.89
N VAL A 61 6.25 -11.64 -7.73
CA VAL A 61 7.15 -10.73 -7.01
C VAL A 61 8.48 -11.42 -6.65
N GLN A 62 8.45 -12.67 -6.22
CA GLN A 62 9.66 -13.44 -5.96
C GLN A 62 10.49 -13.66 -7.24
N CYS A 63 9.84 -13.95 -8.37
CA CYS A 63 10.51 -14.09 -9.67
C CYS A 63 11.17 -12.77 -10.11
N LEU A 64 10.53 -11.63 -9.86
CA LEU A 64 11.10 -10.30 -10.11
C LEU A 64 12.34 -10.05 -9.25
N GLN A 65 12.29 -10.39 -7.96
CA GLN A 65 13.42 -10.20 -7.04
C GLN A 65 14.63 -11.06 -7.39
N THR A 66 14.42 -12.29 -7.84
CA THR A 66 15.48 -13.20 -8.30
C THR A 66 16.01 -12.87 -9.70
N LYS A 67 15.43 -11.86 -10.38
CA LYS A 67 15.77 -11.45 -11.75
C LYS A 67 15.73 -12.60 -12.79
N ASN A 68 15.01 -13.68 -12.51
CA ASN A 68 14.90 -14.82 -13.41
C ASN A 68 13.81 -14.60 -14.47
N LYS A 69 14.22 -14.07 -15.63
CA LYS A 69 13.31 -13.73 -16.74
C LYS A 69 12.51 -14.93 -17.27
N LYS A 70 13.12 -16.13 -17.35
CA LYS A 70 12.44 -17.34 -17.86
C LYS A 70 11.32 -17.77 -16.90
N LYS A 71 11.63 -17.87 -15.61
CA LYS A 71 10.66 -18.23 -14.56
C LYS A 71 9.55 -17.18 -14.46
N LEU A 72 9.88 -15.89 -14.56
CA LEU A 72 8.89 -14.81 -14.57
C LEU A 72 7.88 -14.94 -15.72
N LYS A 73 8.35 -15.23 -16.94
CA LYS A 73 7.45 -15.42 -18.10
C LYS A 73 6.50 -16.60 -17.90
N ALA A 74 7.01 -17.74 -17.45
CA ALA A 74 6.19 -18.94 -17.21
C ALA A 74 5.17 -18.70 -16.09
N GLN A 75 5.62 -18.15 -14.95
CA GLN A 75 4.78 -17.84 -13.81
C GLN A 75 3.73 -16.78 -14.17
N GLY A 76 4.11 -15.71 -14.86
CA GLY A 76 3.18 -14.66 -15.30
C GLY A 76 2.07 -15.17 -16.20
N ARG A 77 2.38 -16.09 -17.14
CA ARG A 77 1.35 -16.75 -17.98
C ARG A 77 0.37 -17.56 -17.14
N LYS A 78 0.88 -18.34 -16.17
CA LYS A 78 0.04 -19.15 -15.26
C LYS A 78 -0.88 -18.26 -14.42
N SER A 79 -0.32 -17.24 -13.78
CA SER A 79 -1.08 -16.32 -12.92
C SER A 79 -2.10 -15.50 -13.70
N LYS A 80 -1.78 -15.04 -14.92
CA LYS A 80 -2.73 -14.32 -15.81
C LYS A 80 -3.90 -15.22 -16.23
N LYS A 81 -3.62 -16.49 -16.57
CA LYS A 81 -4.67 -17.48 -16.90
C LYS A 81 -5.59 -17.71 -15.70
N LEU A 82 -5.04 -17.87 -14.50
CA LEU A 82 -5.83 -18.03 -13.28
C LEU A 82 -6.70 -16.79 -13.03
N ALA A 83 -6.13 -15.60 -13.04
CA ALA A 83 -6.87 -14.36 -12.76
C ALA A 83 -8.07 -14.18 -13.69
N LYS A 84 -7.88 -14.42 -15.00
CA LYS A 84 -8.97 -14.40 -15.98
C LYS A 84 -10.04 -15.44 -15.70
N ASN A 85 -9.66 -16.64 -15.29
CA ASN A 85 -10.62 -17.69 -14.95
C ASN A 85 -11.42 -17.32 -13.69
N LEU A 86 -10.77 -16.77 -12.67
CA LEU A 86 -11.43 -16.33 -11.44
C LEU A 86 -12.42 -15.19 -11.73
N LEU A 87 -12.05 -14.19 -12.54
CA LEU A 87 -12.94 -13.07 -12.91
C LEU A 87 -14.15 -13.49 -13.77
N LYS A 88 -14.03 -14.56 -14.56
CA LYS A 88 -15.14 -15.06 -15.38
C LYS A 88 -16.25 -15.71 -14.55
N ALA A 89 -15.93 -16.21 -13.36
CA ALA A 89 -16.89 -16.84 -12.46
C ALA A 89 -17.98 -15.83 -12.05
N PRO A 90 -19.26 -16.24 -12.04
CA PRO A 90 -20.38 -15.31 -11.81
C PRO A 90 -20.27 -14.58 -10.47
N ASP A 91 -19.84 -15.27 -9.42
CA ASP A 91 -19.67 -14.74 -8.06
C ASP A 91 -18.62 -13.62 -7.96
N ASN A 92 -17.70 -13.56 -8.93
CA ASN A 92 -16.51 -12.70 -8.87
C ASN A 92 -16.57 -11.48 -9.80
N ARG A 93 -17.55 -11.41 -10.71
CA ARG A 93 -17.58 -10.37 -11.77
C ARG A 93 -17.64 -8.95 -11.22
N ASN A 94 -18.32 -8.76 -10.10
CA ASN A 94 -18.49 -7.44 -9.47
C ASN A 94 -17.51 -7.19 -8.31
N GLN A 95 -16.59 -8.13 -8.04
CA GLN A 95 -15.69 -8.03 -6.89
C GLN A 95 -14.49 -7.12 -7.23
N LEU A 96 -14.58 -5.84 -6.85
CA LEU A 96 -13.55 -4.83 -7.14
C LEU A 96 -12.16 -5.20 -6.61
N SER A 97 -12.09 -5.89 -5.46
CA SER A 97 -10.83 -6.37 -4.90
C SER A 97 -10.09 -7.34 -5.84
N LEU A 98 -10.83 -8.17 -6.58
CA LEU A 98 -10.24 -9.12 -7.52
C LEU A 98 -9.77 -8.42 -8.80
N TRP A 99 -10.55 -7.47 -9.31
CA TRP A 99 -10.14 -6.57 -10.40
C TRP A 99 -8.87 -5.80 -10.04
N LYS A 100 -8.80 -5.24 -8.82
CA LYS A 100 -7.61 -4.56 -8.29
C LYS A 100 -6.37 -5.44 -8.38
N LEU A 101 -6.48 -6.69 -7.92
CA LEU A 101 -5.36 -7.65 -7.94
C LEU A 101 -4.96 -8.06 -9.35
N TYR A 102 -5.92 -8.25 -10.26
CA TYR A 102 -5.62 -8.61 -11.65
C TYR A 102 -4.92 -7.46 -12.38
N ALA A 103 -5.42 -6.23 -12.23
CA ALA A 103 -4.77 -5.04 -12.81
C ALA A 103 -3.34 -4.87 -12.27
N TYR A 104 -3.16 -5.09 -10.96
CA TYR A 104 -1.86 -5.07 -10.34
C TYR A 104 -0.91 -6.17 -10.84
N LEU A 105 -1.42 -7.37 -11.10
CA LEU A 105 -0.65 -8.45 -11.72
C LEU A 105 -0.16 -8.07 -13.12
N GLU A 106 -1.01 -7.47 -13.97
CA GLU A 106 -0.60 -6.99 -15.29
C GLU A 106 0.49 -5.93 -15.18
N TRP A 107 0.36 -5.02 -14.21
CA TRP A 107 1.36 -3.99 -13.93
C TRP A 107 2.72 -4.60 -13.56
N LEU A 108 2.74 -5.57 -12.65
CA LEU A 108 3.95 -6.28 -12.24
C LEU A 108 4.65 -7.02 -13.38
N LEU A 109 3.88 -7.50 -14.35
CA LEU A 109 4.42 -8.17 -15.54
C LEU A 109 4.96 -7.19 -16.58
N GLY A 110 4.80 -5.88 -16.36
CA GLY A 110 5.21 -4.81 -17.27
C GLY A 110 4.20 -4.53 -18.39
N ASN A 111 2.99 -5.10 -18.32
CA ASN A 111 1.94 -4.87 -19.31
C ASN A 111 1.12 -3.63 -18.91
N ILE A 112 1.76 -2.45 -18.93
CA ILE A 112 1.19 -1.21 -18.36
C ILE A 112 -0.15 -0.84 -19.03
N ASP A 113 -0.24 -0.91 -20.35
CA ASP A 113 -1.47 -0.54 -21.06
C ASP A 113 -2.62 -1.52 -20.83
N ASP A 114 -2.31 -2.81 -20.67
CA ASP A 114 -3.32 -3.81 -20.27
C ASP A 114 -3.78 -3.55 -18.83
N ALA A 115 -2.85 -3.24 -17.91
CA ALA A 115 -3.18 -2.90 -16.52
C ALA A 115 -4.11 -1.68 -16.46
N ARG A 116 -3.81 -0.61 -17.21
CA ARG A 116 -4.65 0.59 -17.33
C ARG A 116 -6.06 0.25 -17.79
N LYS A 117 -6.20 -0.54 -18.86
CA LYS A 117 -7.51 -1.00 -19.36
C LYS A 117 -8.30 -1.76 -18.29
N VAL A 118 -7.64 -2.64 -17.53
CA VAL A 118 -8.29 -3.39 -16.46
C VAL A 118 -8.73 -2.46 -15.32
N PHE A 119 -7.88 -1.51 -14.90
CA PHE A 119 -8.23 -0.50 -13.91
C PHE A 119 -9.39 0.38 -14.37
N ASP A 120 -9.32 0.92 -15.59
CA ASP A 120 -10.36 1.78 -16.16
C ASP A 120 -11.69 1.03 -16.29
N THR A 121 -11.67 -0.23 -16.72
CA THR A 121 -12.86 -1.09 -16.79
C THR A 121 -13.47 -1.28 -15.40
N ALA A 122 -12.64 -1.58 -14.40
CA ALA A 122 -13.10 -1.77 -13.02
C ALA A 122 -13.69 -0.49 -12.42
N LEU A 123 -13.10 0.68 -12.70
CA LEU A 123 -13.63 1.97 -12.24
C LEU A 123 -14.93 2.36 -12.95
N CYS A 124 -15.07 2.07 -14.24
CA CYS A 124 -16.32 2.29 -14.97
C CYS A 124 -17.48 1.44 -14.42
N THR A 125 -17.22 0.22 -13.96
CA THR A 125 -18.26 -0.70 -13.46
C THR A 125 -18.55 -0.56 -11.97
N ALA A 126 -17.66 0.08 -11.20
CA ALA A 126 -17.73 0.18 -9.75
C ALA A 126 -18.81 1.12 -9.18
N GLY A 127 -19.55 1.82 -10.04
CA GLY A 127 -20.63 2.75 -9.65
C GLY A 127 -20.13 4.11 -9.14
N THR A 128 -21.06 4.93 -8.62
CA THR A 128 -20.84 6.35 -8.27
C THR A 128 -20.58 6.60 -6.78
N GLY A 129 -20.15 5.58 -6.03
CA GLY A 129 -19.96 5.67 -4.57
C GLY A 129 -18.85 6.63 -4.11
N GLY A 130 -17.98 7.08 -5.02
CA GLY A 130 -16.95 8.08 -4.76
C GLY A 130 -16.10 7.78 -3.51
N LEU A 131 -15.83 8.83 -2.73
CA LEU A 131 -15.04 8.76 -1.49
C LEU A 131 -15.68 7.97 -0.35
N LYS A 132 -16.99 7.67 -0.44
CA LYS A 132 -17.71 6.92 0.60
C LYS A 132 -17.52 5.41 0.45
N SER A 133 -17.10 4.93 -0.71
CA SER A 133 -16.87 3.51 -0.96
C SER A 133 -15.41 3.14 -0.68
N PRO A 134 -15.11 2.32 0.34
CA PRO A 134 -13.74 1.94 0.68
C PRO A 134 -13.06 1.14 -0.42
N GLN A 135 -13.82 0.33 -1.17
CA GLN A 135 -13.29 -0.45 -2.28
C GLN A 135 -12.89 0.43 -3.47
N LEU A 136 -13.71 1.46 -3.79
CA LEU A 136 -13.39 2.46 -4.81
C LEU A 136 -12.15 3.26 -4.43
N CYS A 137 -12.11 3.79 -3.21
CA CYS A 137 -10.92 4.50 -2.71
C CYS A 137 -9.67 3.63 -2.79
N SER A 138 -9.75 2.35 -2.39
CA SER A 138 -8.61 1.44 -2.44
C SER A 138 -8.14 1.14 -3.87
N LEU A 139 -9.08 0.98 -4.82
CA LEU A 139 -8.77 0.76 -6.24
C LEU A 139 -8.12 2.00 -6.86
N SER A 140 -8.74 3.17 -6.67
CA SER A 140 -8.23 4.45 -7.17
C SER A 140 -6.88 4.82 -6.56
N LEU A 141 -6.68 4.58 -5.26
CA LEU A 141 -5.41 4.80 -4.59
C LEU A 141 -4.31 3.97 -5.25
N LEU A 142 -4.50 2.65 -5.38
CA LEU A 142 -3.50 1.79 -6.00
C LEU A 142 -3.19 2.23 -7.43
N TYR A 143 -4.21 2.50 -8.24
CA TYR A 143 -4.00 2.92 -9.62
C TYR A 143 -3.22 4.24 -9.72
N ALA A 144 -3.60 5.24 -8.91
CA ALA A 144 -2.91 6.52 -8.87
C ALA A 144 -1.46 6.35 -8.38
N GLN A 145 -1.20 5.54 -7.35
CA GLN A 145 0.15 5.27 -6.86
C GLN A 145 1.04 4.65 -7.94
N LEU A 146 0.51 3.69 -8.70
CA LEU A 146 1.24 3.05 -9.79
C LEU A 146 1.56 4.03 -10.92
N GLU A 147 0.60 4.88 -11.32
CA GLU A 147 0.86 5.92 -12.33
C GLU A 147 1.89 6.94 -11.83
N VAL A 148 1.91 7.28 -10.54
CA VAL A 148 2.93 8.16 -9.94
C VAL A 148 4.31 7.53 -10.00
N GLU A 149 4.44 6.21 -9.82
CA GLU A 149 5.72 5.51 -9.95
C GLU A 149 6.34 5.58 -11.36
N LEU A 150 5.56 5.92 -12.39
CA LEU A 150 6.05 6.13 -13.75
C LEU A 150 6.56 7.56 -13.99
N LEU A 151 6.31 8.49 -13.07
CA LEU A 151 6.78 9.86 -13.20
C LEU A 151 8.29 9.93 -12.96
N GLU A 152 9.00 10.54 -13.91
CA GLU A 152 10.44 10.81 -13.80
C GLU A 152 10.71 12.13 -13.06
N SER A 153 9.81 13.10 -13.19
CA SER A 153 9.83 14.39 -12.50
C SER A 153 8.41 14.81 -12.10
N LEU A 154 8.30 15.85 -11.27
CA LEU A 154 7.01 16.43 -10.88
C LEU A 154 6.48 17.46 -11.90
N GLU A 155 7.24 17.74 -12.97
CA GLU A 155 6.81 18.65 -14.02
C GLU A 155 5.58 18.08 -14.74
N GLY A 156 4.53 18.88 -14.87
CA GLY A 156 3.27 18.42 -15.47
C GLY A 156 2.49 17.41 -14.61
N ALA A 157 2.88 17.16 -13.35
CA ALA A 157 2.17 16.21 -12.48
C ALA A 157 0.67 16.55 -12.32
N VAL A 158 0.29 17.83 -12.38
CA VAL A 158 -1.10 18.31 -12.26
C VAL A 158 -1.99 17.79 -13.39
N THR A 159 -1.45 17.60 -14.59
CA THR A 159 -2.21 17.06 -15.72
C THR A 159 -2.13 15.54 -15.80
N SER A 160 -1.37 14.88 -14.91
CA SER A 160 -1.14 13.43 -14.98
C SER A 160 -2.41 12.59 -14.82
N ARG A 161 -2.33 11.34 -15.33
CA ARG A 161 -3.38 10.32 -15.13
C ARG A 161 -3.69 10.10 -13.64
N ALA A 162 -2.69 10.17 -12.77
CA ALA A 162 -2.90 10.01 -11.32
C ALA A 162 -3.83 11.09 -10.75
N VAL A 163 -3.63 12.36 -11.14
CA VAL A 163 -4.51 13.46 -10.71
C VAL A 163 -5.91 13.28 -11.30
N HIS A 164 -6.02 12.83 -12.55
CA HIS A 164 -7.33 12.52 -13.16
C HIS A 164 -8.11 11.49 -12.35
N ILE A 165 -7.48 10.35 -12.01
CA ILE A 165 -8.10 9.27 -11.23
C ILE A 165 -8.61 9.81 -9.88
N LEU A 166 -7.76 10.55 -9.15
CA LEU A 166 -8.09 11.10 -7.84
C LEU A 166 -9.14 12.21 -7.91
N THR A 167 -9.16 12.99 -8.99
CA THR A 167 -10.18 14.02 -9.23
C THR A 167 -11.53 13.37 -9.52
N LYS A 168 -11.58 12.36 -10.39
CA LYS A 168 -12.81 11.63 -10.73
C LYS A 168 -13.41 10.91 -9.53
N LEU A 169 -12.57 10.34 -8.67
CA LEU A 169 -13.02 9.74 -7.41
C LEU A 169 -13.76 10.75 -6.52
N ALA A 170 -13.28 11.99 -6.43
CA ALA A 170 -13.88 13.04 -5.63
C ALA A 170 -15.16 13.61 -6.25
N GLU A 171 -15.26 13.68 -7.59
CA GLU A 171 -16.47 14.14 -8.29
C GLU A 171 -17.69 13.23 -8.07
N SER A 172 -17.48 11.97 -7.64
CA SER A 172 -18.54 10.98 -7.39
C SER A 172 -19.48 10.74 -8.60
N GLY A 173 -19.02 11.07 -9.80
CA GLY A 173 -19.71 10.81 -11.06
C GLY A 173 -19.25 9.52 -11.73
N PRO A 174 -19.79 9.17 -12.91
CA PRO A 174 -19.31 8.03 -13.69
C PRO A 174 -17.84 8.25 -14.07
N TYR A 175 -17.02 7.21 -13.87
CA TYR A 175 -15.62 7.27 -14.27
C TYR A 175 -15.49 7.32 -15.80
N VAL A 176 -14.63 8.21 -16.27
CA VAL A 176 -14.26 8.30 -17.69
C VAL A 176 -12.75 8.10 -17.77
N PRO A 177 -12.25 7.23 -18.66
CA PRO A 177 -10.81 7.02 -18.84
C PRO A 177 -10.07 8.32 -19.15
N TYR A 178 -8.81 8.38 -18.72
CA TYR A 178 -7.99 9.58 -18.89
C TYR A 178 -7.73 9.90 -20.37
N SER A 179 -8.03 11.14 -20.75
CA SER A 179 -7.95 11.65 -22.13
C SER A 179 -6.79 12.61 -22.39
N GLY A 180 -5.91 12.87 -21.41
CA GLY A 180 -4.74 13.75 -21.58
C GLY A 180 -4.82 15.10 -20.88
N GLN A 181 -5.95 15.46 -20.26
CA GLN A 181 -6.14 16.75 -19.60
C GLN A 181 -6.95 16.61 -18.30
N VAL A 182 -6.63 17.47 -17.33
CA VAL A 182 -7.38 17.63 -16.09
C VAL A 182 -7.72 19.11 -15.92
N LEU A 183 -9.00 19.43 -15.80
CA LEU A 183 -9.46 20.82 -15.64
C LEU A 183 -9.08 21.36 -14.25
N SER A 184 -8.43 22.51 -14.18
CA SER A 184 -8.04 23.16 -12.92
C SER A 184 -9.22 23.38 -11.98
N VAL A 185 -10.41 23.70 -12.51
CA VAL A 185 -11.64 23.86 -11.72
C VAL A 185 -12.06 22.55 -11.06
N SER A 186 -11.94 21.41 -11.76
CA SER A 186 -12.21 20.09 -11.19
C SER A 186 -11.24 19.75 -10.07
N VAL A 187 -9.95 20.09 -10.23
CA VAL A 187 -8.94 19.91 -9.17
C VAL A 187 -9.31 20.72 -7.92
N LEU A 188 -9.70 21.99 -8.07
CA LEU A 188 -10.10 22.82 -6.93
C LEU A 188 -11.35 22.29 -6.22
N LYS A 189 -12.33 21.80 -6.98
CA LYS A 189 -13.53 21.15 -6.43
C LYS A 189 -13.17 19.88 -5.68
N ALA A 190 -12.39 18.99 -6.31
CA ALA A 190 -11.94 17.73 -5.70
C ALA A 190 -11.21 17.98 -4.37
N ARG A 191 -10.34 19.00 -4.31
CA ARG A 191 -9.66 19.38 -3.05
C ARG A 191 -10.64 19.66 -1.92
N LYS A 192 -11.67 20.47 -2.18
CA LYS A 192 -12.72 20.78 -1.20
C LYS A 192 -13.50 19.54 -0.79
N THR A 193 -13.80 18.65 -1.74
CA THR A 193 -14.50 17.39 -1.45
C THR A 193 -13.68 16.47 -0.55
N TYR A 194 -12.38 16.32 -0.80
CA TYR A 194 -11.51 15.53 0.08
C TYR A 194 -11.42 16.11 1.50
N ASP A 195 -11.25 17.42 1.61
CA ASP A 195 -11.19 18.13 2.89
C ASP A 195 -12.49 17.95 3.68
N HIS A 196 -13.65 18.09 3.02
CA HIS A 196 -14.95 17.84 3.64
C HIS A 196 -15.11 16.37 4.03
N ALA A 197 -14.77 15.42 3.15
CA ALA A 197 -14.89 13.99 3.43
C ALA A 197 -14.04 13.56 4.65
N LEU A 198 -12.83 14.12 4.80
CA LEU A 198 -11.99 13.86 5.96
C LEU A 198 -12.55 14.49 7.23
N ARG A 199 -13.12 15.71 7.16
CA ARG A 199 -13.81 16.33 8.30
C ARG A 199 -15.06 15.56 8.71
N ASP A 200 -15.84 15.10 7.74
CA ASP A 200 -17.06 14.33 7.97
C ASP A 200 -16.72 12.99 8.62
N TYR A 201 -15.64 12.33 8.19
CA TYR A 201 -15.15 11.12 8.85
C TYR A 201 -14.90 11.36 10.34
N TRP A 202 -14.24 12.47 10.70
CA TRP A 202 -13.99 12.83 12.09
C TRP A 202 -15.23 13.31 12.86
N GLY A 203 -16.26 13.79 12.15
CA GLY A 203 -17.53 14.21 12.76
C GLY A 203 -18.51 13.07 13.01
N LYS A 204 -18.25 11.86 12.48
CA LYS A 204 -19.10 10.69 12.71
C LYS A 204 -18.97 10.21 14.15
N THR A 205 -20.10 9.96 14.80
CA THR A 205 -20.14 9.19 16.05
C THR A 205 -19.93 7.71 15.70
N PRO A 206 -19.04 6.97 16.40
CA PRO A 206 -18.83 5.56 16.11
C PRO A 206 -20.14 4.78 16.30
N ALA A 207 -20.61 4.16 15.24
CA ALA A 207 -21.69 3.18 15.29
C ALA A 207 -21.09 1.77 15.44
N SER A 208 -21.83 0.88 16.10
CA SER A 208 -21.73 -0.59 16.22
C SER A 208 -20.41 -1.29 15.83
N ASP A 209 -19.96 -2.22 16.68
CA ASP A 209 -18.68 -2.95 16.60
C ASP A 209 -18.37 -3.65 15.25
N GLN A 210 -19.37 -4.03 14.44
CA GLN A 210 -19.13 -4.66 13.13
C GLN A 210 -18.62 -3.70 12.04
N ASP A 211 -18.81 -2.38 12.18
CA ASP A 211 -18.41 -1.40 11.16
C ASP A 211 -16.95 -0.94 11.31
N GLN A 212 -16.27 -1.24 12.42
CA GLN A 212 -14.98 -0.63 12.78
C GLN A 212 -13.80 -1.02 11.88
N VAL A 213 -13.72 -2.28 11.41
CA VAL A 213 -12.63 -2.73 10.51
C VAL A 213 -12.79 -2.12 9.12
N SER A 214 -14.03 -1.96 8.65
CA SER A 214 -14.35 -1.31 7.38
C SER A 214 -14.02 0.19 7.45
N ASP A 215 -14.31 0.81 8.59
CA ASP A 215 -14.12 2.23 8.83
C ASP A 215 -12.62 2.62 8.91
N ALA A 216 -11.79 1.82 9.58
CA ALA A 216 -10.34 2.01 9.60
C ALA A 216 -9.71 1.91 8.20
N ASN A 217 -10.11 0.92 7.41
CA ASN A 217 -9.66 0.78 6.02
C ASN A 217 -10.15 1.93 5.14
N GLN A 218 -11.38 2.41 5.36
CA GLN A 218 -11.92 3.57 4.65
C GLN A 218 -11.07 4.81 4.91
N LEU A 219 -10.73 5.09 6.18
CA LEU A 219 -9.88 6.22 6.55
C LEU A 219 -8.51 6.14 5.88
N VAL A 220 -7.83 4.99 5.97
CA VAL A 220 -6.48 4.82 5.39
C VAL A 220 -6.50 5.08 3.89
N ASN A 221 -7.50 4.54 3.17
CA ASN A 221 -7.62 4.76 1.73
C ASN A 221 -7.98 6.22 1.40
N LEU A 222 -8.86 6.86 2.17
CA LEU A 222 -9.22 8.27 2.00
C LEU A 222 -8.00 9.18 2.20
N VAL A 223 -7.27 8.99 3.31
CA VAL A 223 -6.06 9.75 3.64
C VAL A 223 -4.98 9.52 2.58
N GLY A 224 -4.80 8.26 2.13
CA GLY A 224 -3.88 7.94 1.04
C GLY A 224 -4.23 8.66 -0.26
N CYS A 225 -5.49 8.63 -0.69
CA CYS A 225 -5.95 9.36 -1.87
C CYS A 225 -5.73 10.87 -1.72
N TYR A 226 -6.12 11.43 -0.57
CA TYR A 226 -6.04 12.87 -0.34
C TYR A 226 -4.60 13.37 -0.26
N ALA A 227 -3.74 12.68 0.48
CA ALA A 227 -2.33 13.05 0.59
C ALA A 227 -1.62 12.93 -0.77
N LEU A 228 -1.90 11.88 -1.55
CA LEU A 228 -1.35 11.74 -2.90
C LEU A 228 -1.86 12.84 -3.84
N PHE A 229 -3.14 13.21 -3.72
CA PHE A 229 -3.72 14.31 -4.49
C PHE A 229 -3.07 15.67 -4.12
N GLN A 230 -2.85 15.94 -2.85
CA GLN A 230 -2.16 17.15 -2.39
C GLN A 230 -0.70 17.16 -2.83
N TYR A 231 -0.02 16.00 -2.79
CA TYR A 231 1.34 15.86 -3.28
C TYR A 231 1.47 16.27 -4.76
N LEU A 232 0.57 15.78 -5.62
CA LEU A 232 0.63 16.03 -7.06
C LEU A 232 0.16 17.42 -7.47
N THR A 233 -0.67 18.08 -6.65
CA THR A 233 -1.32 19.36 -7.02
C THR A 233 -0.80 20.56 -6.26
N VAL A 234 -0.09 20.35 -5.14
CA VAL A 234 0.44 21.41 -4.28
C VAL A 234 1.91 21.14 -3.94
N GLY A 235 2.24 19.94 -3.50
CA GLY A 235 3.63 19.54 -3.21
C GLY A 235 3.76 18.68 -1.95
N ILE A 236 5.01 18.34 -1.62
CA ILE A 236 5.32 17.40 -0.53
C ILE A 236 4.85 17.88 0.85
N ASP A 237 5.04 19.16 1.17
CA ASP A 237 4.68 19.69 2.49
C ASP A 237 3.17 19.62 2.75
N ALA A 238 2.36 19.85 1.72
CA ALA A 238 0.91 19.71 1.81
C ALA A 238 0.48 18.27 2.10
N ALA A 239 1.14 17.29 1.49
CA ALA A 239 0.87 15.87 1.75
C ALA A 239 1.32 15.43 3.14
N VAL A 240 2.50 15.86 3.58
CA VAL A 240 3.04 15.59 4.93
C VAL A 240 2.11 16.17 6.00
N LEU A 241 1.55 17.36 5.77
CA LEU A 241 0.58 17.97 6.68
C LEU A 241 -0.67 17.08 6.88
N ILE A 242 -1.20 16.49 5.80
CA ILE A 242 -2.36 15.58 5.90
C ILE A 242 -2.02 14.36 6.76
N TYR A 243 -0.84 13.75 6.56
CA TYR A 243 -0.40 12.62 7.38
C TYR A 243 -0.19 12.99 8.85
N ALA A 244 0.42 14.14 9.12
CA ALA A 244 0.66 14.63 10.47
C ALA A 244 -0.65 14.93 11.22
N GLN A 245 -1.59 15.64 10.57
CA GLN A 245 -2.91 15.94 11.15
C GLN A 245 -3.72 14.67 11.42
N THR A 246 -3.70 13.72 10.49
CA THR A 246 -4.40 12.43 10.66
C THR A 246 -3.81 11.64 11.81
N SER A 247 -2.48 11.54 11.89
CA SER A 247 -1.80 10.82 12.97
C SER A 247 -2.10 11.46 14.33
N ALA A 248 -2.00 12.78 14.45
CA ALA A 248 -2.32 13.50 15.68
C ALA A 248 -3.78 13.29 16.14
N LYS A 249 -4.74 13.26 15.20
CA LYS A 249 -6.14 12.97 15.51
C LYS A 249 -6.38 11.53 15.94
N LEU A 250 -5.67 10.57 15.34
CA LEU A 250 -5.73 9.16 15.73
C LEU A 250 -5.05 8.90 17.09
N GLU A 251 -4.13 9.76 17.51
CA GLU A 251 -3.44 9.67 18.82
C GLU A 251 -4.14 10.42 19.95
N ALA A 252 -5.05 11.35 19.62
CA ALA A 252 -5.76 12.12 20.62
C ALA A 252 -6.61 11.19 21.51
N PRO A 253 -6.50 11.28 22.86
CA PRO A 253 -7.38 10.53 23.73
C PRO A 253 -8.83 10.94 23.46
N ALA A 254 -9.72 9.95 23.32
CA ALA A 254 -11.15 10.21 23.18
C ALA A 254 -11.60 11.14 24.33
N PRO A 255 -12.45 12.15 24.05
CA PRO A 255 -12.93 13.04 25.10
C PRO A 255 -13.59 12.20 26.20
N GLN A 256 -13.07 12.36 27.43
CA GLN A 256 -13.59 11.72 28.64
C GLN A 256 -15.11 11.93 28.71
N LYS A 257 -15.88 10.85 28.50
CA LYS A 257 -17.23 10.80 29.08
C LYS A 257 -17.03 10.47 30.55
N CYS A 258 -17.44 11.40 31.42
CA CYS A 258 -17.52 11.15 32.85
C CYS A 258 -18.38 9.91 33.13
N GLU A 259 -17.78 9.01 33.91
CA GLU A 259 -18.33 8.09 34.90
C GLU A 259 -19.53 7.19 34.57
N ASN A 260 -19.29 5.91 34.87
CA ASN A 260 -20.24 4.85 35.22
C ASN A 260 -20.88 4.07 34.06
N THR A 261 -20.10 3.16 33.47
CA THR A 261 -20.37 1.70 33.37
C THR A 261 -19.23 1.08 32.57
N GLY A 262 -18.60 0.05 33.11
CA GLY A 262 -17.40 -0.57 32.54
C GLY A 262 -17.67 -1.30 31.24
N GLU A 263 -17.53 -0.62 30.12
CA GLU A 263 -17.35 -1.21 28.80
C GLU A 263 -16.31 -0.38 28.04
N ASN A 264 -15.11 -0.94 27.87
CA ASN A 264 -14.04 -0.35 27.07
C ASN A 264 -14.48 -0.29 25.59
N LEU A 265 -15.25 0.73 25.21
CA LEU A 265 -15.61 1.03 23.82
C LEU A 265 -14.46 1.72 23.07
N GLY A 266 -13.26 1.13 23.16
CA GLY A 266 -12.07 1.54 22.44
C GLY A 266 -11.98 0.81 21.10
N ILE A 267 -11.93 1.55 20.01
CA ILE A 267 -11.82 1.07 18.62
C ILE A 267 -10.65 0.07 18.49
N GLU A 268 -10.93 -1.23 18.36
CA GLU A 268 -9.91 -2.31 18.37
C GLU A 268 -8.93 -2.23 17.17
N ASN A 269 -9.20 -1.41 16.16
CA ASN A 269 -8.42 -1.32 14.91
C ASN A 269 -7.65 0.00 14.71
N LEU A 270 -7.69 0.91 15.69
CA LEU A 270 -7.00 2.20 15.64
C LEU A 270 -5.47 2.07 15.48
N PRO A 271 -4.77 1.13 16.18
CA PRO A 271 -3.33 0.95 16.02
C PRO A 271 -2.92 0.57 14.59
N ALA A 272 -3.73 -0.29 13.93
CA ALA A 272 -3.48 -0.76 12.57
C ALA A 272 -3.67 0.35 11.52
N ALA A 273 -4.67 1.23 11.72
CA ALA A 273 -4.88 2.38 10.84
C ALA A 273 -3.71 3.37 10.91
N LEU A 274 -3.22 3.70 12.12
CA LEU A 274 -2.10 4.61 12.31
C LEU A 274 -0.81 4.02 11.70
N GLU A 275 -0.58 2.72 11.89
CA GLU A 275 0.55 2.02 11.26
C GLU A 275 0.49 2.12 9.74
N ALA A 276 -0.68 1.87 9.13
CA ALA A 276 -0.87 1.94 7.68
C ALA A 276 -0.66 3.37 7.14
N VAL A 277 -1.19 4.39 7.81
CA VAL A 277 -0.97 5.81 7.47
C VAL A 277 0.51 6.18 7.56
N THR A 278 1.22 5.68 8.57
CA THR A 278 2.66 5.89 8.74
C THR A 278 3.48 5.24 7.61
N VAL A 279 3.07 4.05 7.17
CA VAL A 279 3.68 3.39 6.01
C VAL A 279 3.43 4.20 4.73
N LEU A 280 2.23 4.73 4.50
CA LEU A 280 1.94 5.60 3.35
C LEU A 280 2.80 6.87 3.36
N HIS A 281 2.92 7.52 4.52
CA HIS A 281 3.74 8.72 4.71
C HIS A 281 5.22 8.47 4.36
N THR A 282 5.84 7.44 4.96
CA THR A 282 7.25 7.11 4.73
C THR A 282 7.53 6.68 3.29
N ASN A 283 6.57 5.98 2.65
CA ASN A 283 6.68 5.61 1.24
C ASN A 283 6.63 6.83 0.32
N LEU A 284 5.75 7.80 0.58
CA LEU A 284 5.69 9.04 -0.20
C LEU A 284 6.99 9.84 -0.10
N LEU A 285 7.53 10.02 1.11
CA LEU A 285 8.81 10.70 1.32
C LEU A 285 9.95 10.00 0.56
N ARG A 286 9.99 8.66 0.63
CA ARG A 286 10.97 7.86 -0.12
C ARG A 286 10.82 8.02 -1.64
N PHE A 287 9.60 8.06 -2.15
CA PHE A 287 9.34 8.32 -3.57
C PHE A 287 9.83 9.71 -3.96
N HIS A 288 9.42 10.74 -3.23
CA HIS A 288 9.78 12.13 -3.51
C HIS A 288 11.31 12.33 -3.55
N MET A 289 12.03 11.74 -2.59
CA MET A 289 13.50 11.73 -2.55
C MET A 289 14.17 11.06 -3.76
N ASN A 290 13.48 10.14 -4.46
CA ASN A 290 14.05 9.46 -5.63
C ASN A 290 13.89 10.29 -6.91
N ILE A 291 12.87 11.14 -6.99
CA ILE A 291 12.54 11.92 -8.21
C ILE A 291 12.84 13.42 -8.07
N SER A 292 13.25 13.88 -6.89
CA SER A 292 13.52 15.29 -6.62
C SER A 292 14.70 15.46 -5.67
N VAL A 293 15.31 16.66 -5.69
CA VAL A 293 16.36 17.03 -4.74
C VAL A 293 15.70 17.34 -3.40
N TYR A 294 15.74 16.38 -2.48
CA TYR A 294 15.11 16.51 -1.17
C TYR A 294 16.03 16.00 -0.05
N PRO A 295 16.09 16.68 1.12
CA PRO A 295 16.96 16.27 2.21
C PRO A 295 16.58 14.89 2.78
N LEU A 296 17.58 14.12 3.22
CA LEU A 296 17.36 12.79 3.81
C LEU A 296 16.78 12.82 5.23
N ASN A 297 16.91 13.95 5.94
CA ASN A 297 16.51 14.05 7.34
C ASN A 297 15.02 13.75 7.59
N PRO A 298 14.05 14.35 6.85
CA PRO A 298 12.63 14.10 7.11
C PRO A 298 12.25 12.61 6.97
N LEU A 299 12.74 11.92 5.93
CA LEU A 299 12.50 10.48 5.77
C LEU A 299 13.16 9.66 6.89
N ARG A 300 14.39 10.02 7.28
CA ARG A 300 15.09 9.33 8.37
C ARG A 300 14.34 9.47 9.69
N GLU A 301 13.91 10.68 10.01
CA GLU A 301 13.15 10.96 11.23
C GLU A 301 11.82 10.21 11.25
N ALA A 302 11.03 10.34 10.18
CA ALA A 302 9.76 9.62 10.02
C ALA A 302 9.93 8.11 10.19
N LEU A 303 10.96 7.50 9.58
CA LEU A 303 11.24 6.07 9.73
C LEU A 303 11.68 5.70 11.15
N THR A 304 12.53 6.51 11.80
CA THR A 304 12.97 6.20 13.17
C THR A 304 11.84 6.32 14.20
N GLN A 305 10.96 7.32 14.05
CA GLN A 305 9.77 7.47 14.90
C GLN A 305 8.80 6.31 14.64
N ALA A 306 8.53 5.99 13.38
CA ALA A 306 7.66 4.89 12.99
C ALA A 306 8.15 3.54 13.54
N LEU A 307 9.44 3.25 13.45
CA LEU A 307 10.02 1.98 13.89
C LEU A 307 10.11 1.82 15.41
N ARG A 308 10.17 2.92 16.17
CA ARG A 308 10.02 2.88 17.63
C ARG A 308 8.60 2.47 18.03
N ARG A 309 7.60 2.89 17.24
CA ARG A 309 6.19 2.62 17.49
C ARG A 309 5.73 1.27 16.93
N TYR A 310 6.28 0.88 15.78
CA TYR A 310 5.91 -0.32 15.03
C TYR A 310 7.12 -1.21 14.74
N PRO A 311 7.75 -1.78 15.78
CA PRO A 311 8.98 -2.56 15.62
C PRO A 311 8.79 -3.86 14.83
N SER A 312 7.57 -4.41 14.79
CA SER A 312 7.22 -5.61 14.02
C SER A 312 7.02 -5.34 12.53
N ASN A 313 6.98 -4.07 12.11
CA ASN A 313 6.68 -3.74 10.73
C ASN A 313 7.91 -3.92 9.82
N GLN A 314 7.88 -4.99 9.03
CA GLN A 314 8.99 -5.36 8.14
C GLN A 314 9.25 -4.35 7.01
N SER A 315 8.25 -3.57 6.59
CA SER A 315 8.42 -2.64 5.48
C SER A 315 9.15 -1.38 5.86
N LEU A 316 8.82 -0.86 7.04
CA LEU A 316 9.52 0.26 7.64
C LEU A 316 11.00 -0.11 7.83
N TRP A 317 11.30 -1.33 8.28
CA TRP A 317 12.68 -1.80 8.42
C TRP A 317 13.41 -1.91 7.07
N ARG A 318 12.77 -2.45 6.04
CA ARG A 318 13.35 -2.52 4.69
C ARG A 318 13.69 -1.13 4.15
N SER A 319 12.78 -0.17 4.34
CA SER A 319 12.99 1.23 3.97
C SER A 319 14.15 1.85 4.76
N TYR A 320 14.19 1.62 6.06
CA TYR A 320 15.25 2.11 6.95
C TYR A 320 16.63 1.60 6.53
N ILE A 321 16.79 0.29 6.33
CA ILE A 321 18.07 -0.26 5.86
C ILE A 321 18.46 0.33 4.51
N HIS A 322 17.51 0.47 3.58
CA HIS A 322 17.80 1.02 2.26
C HIS A 322 18.39 2.44 2.35
N ILE A 323 17.84 3.30 3.21
CA ILE A 323 18.37 4.66 3.38
C ILE A 323 19.70 4.68 4.14
N GLN A 324 19.87 3.79 5.14
CA GLN A 324 21.11 3.75 5.93
C GLN A 324 22.30 3.31 5.09
N ARG A 325 22.10 2.46 4.07
CA ARG A 325 23.15 2.10 3.12
C ARG A 325 23.77 3.30 2.40
N LYS A 326 23.01 4.38 2.22
CA LYS A 326 23.49 5.61 1.59
C LYS A 326 24.23 6.52 2.57
N SER A 327 24.24 6.21 3.87
CA SER A 327 24.88 7.00 4.91
C SER A 327 26.05 6.25 5.54
N HIS A 328 27.20 6.92 5.69
CA HIS A 328 28.41 6.32 6.28
C HIS A 328 28.36 6.16 7.81
N SER A 329 27.19 6.27 8.45
CA SER A 329 27.06 6.33 9.92
C SER A 329 26.59 5.01 10.54
N ALA A 330 27.43 3.98 10.46
CA ALA A 330 27.14 2.66 11.02
C ALA A 330 26.90 2.68 12.53
N SER A 331 27.62 3.54 13.27
CA SER A 331 27.46 3.68 14.73
C SER A 331 26.06 4.17 15.12
N LYS A 332 25.48 5.12 14.38
CA LYS A 332 24.12 5.61 14.61
C LYS A 332 23.08 4.53 14.34
N ALA A 333 23.24 3.76 13.26
CA ALA A 333 22.34 2.67 12.94
C ALA A 333 22.37 1.58 14.03
N ARG A 334 23.55 1.16 14.50
CA ARG A 334 23.69 0.18 15.59
C ARG A 334 23.01 0.64 16.87
N ARG A 335 23.30 1.87 17.32
CA ARG A 335 22.65 2.46 18.51
C ARG A 335 21.13 2.50 18.38
N PHE A 336 20.62 2.76 17.17
CA PHE A 336 19.19 2.74 16.93
C PHE A 336 18.61 1.32 17.04
N PHE A 337 19.21 0.32 16.39
CA PHE A 337 18.80 -1.08 16.53
C PHE A 337 18.86 -1.53 18.00
N ASP A 338 19.97 -1.27 18.70
CA ASP A 338 20.14 -1.62 20.12
C ASP A 338 19.09 -0.97 21.02
N GLY A 339 18.70 0.28 20.70
CA GLY A 339 17.64 0.98 21.43
C GLY A 339 16.27 0.32 21.23
N VAL A 340 15.94 -0.06 20.00
CA VAL A 340 14.63 -0.67 19.68
C VAL A 340 14.56 -2.12 20.17
N THR A 341 15.61 -2.93 20.04
CA THR A 341 15.63 -4.34 20.47
C THR A 341 15.48 -4.49 21.98
N ARG A 342 15.87 -3.48 22.77
CA ARG A 342 15.66 -3.47 24.23
C ARG A 342 14.23 -3.13 24.63
N SER A 343 13.44 -2.52 23.75
CA SER A 343 12.08 -2.05 24.04
C SER A 343 10.98 -2.90 23.42
N THR A 344 11.31 -4.03 22.78
CA THR A 344 10.34 -4.87 22.08
C THR A 344 10.71 -6.35 22.09
N ASP A 345 9.70 -7.21 22.16
CA ASP A 345 9.85 -8.66 22.02
C ASP A 345 9.80 -9.14 20.56
N SER A 346 9.58 -8.21 19.62
CA SER A 346 9.56 -8.50 18.19
C SER A 346 10.93 -8.98 17.69
N LEU A 347 10.93 -10.01 16.85
CA LEU A 347 12.14 -10.57 16.24
C LEU A 347 12.65 -9.73 15.07
N GLU A 348 11.76 -8.94 14.44
CA GLU A 348 12.08 -8.15 13.26
C GLU A 348 13.29 -7.23 13.44
N PRO A 349 13.41 -6.41 14.51
CA PRO A 349 14.59 -5.55 14.72
C PRO A 349 15.91 -6.33 14.74
N TRP A 350 15.93 -7.51 15.38
CA TRP A 350 17.10 -8.38 15.43
C TRP A 350 17.48 -8.91 14.04
N LEU A 351 16.50 -9.44 13.29
CA LEU A 351 16.72 -9.97 11.95
C LEU A 351 17.23 -8.88 10.99
N PHE A 352 16.67 -7.68 11.08
CA PHE A 352 17.06 -6.55 10.25
C PHE A 352 18.40 -5.96 10.67
N ALA A 353 18.76 -5.98 11.96
CA ALA A 353 20.10 -5.61 12.42
C ALA A 353 21.18 -6.56 11.83
N ILE A 354 20.94 -7.87 11.88
CA ILE A 354 21.83 -8.88 11.28
C ILE A 354 21.95 -8.64 9.78
N GLN A 355 20.83 -8.42 9.09
CA GLN A 355 20.84 -8.11 7.66
C GLN A 355 21.65 -6.84 7.35
N ALA A 356 21.51 -5.79 8.15
CA ALA A 356 22.26 -4.54 7.96
C ALA A 356 23.77 -4.76 8.10
N GLU A 357 24.22 -5.53 9.09
CA GLU A 357 25.65 -5.87 9.27
C GLU A 357 26.19 -6.76 8.15
N GLN A 358 25.42 -7.76 7.69
CA GLN A 358 25.80 -8.59 6.53
C GLN A 358 25.98 -7.74 5.27
N MET A 359 25.05 -6.81 5.01
CA MET A 359 25.14 -5.91 3.86
C MET A 359 26.35 -4.98 3.95
N ARG A 360 26.69 -4.51 5.15
CA ARG A 360 27.87 -3.68 5.39
C ARG A 360 29.17 -4.48 5.19
N LYS A 361 29.24 -5.71 5.70
CA LYS A 361 30.39 -6.61 5.48
C LYS A 361 30.66 -6.79 3.98
N ASN A 362 29.63 -7.11 3.20
CA ASN A 362 29.76 -7.27 1.75
C ASN A 362 30.23 -5.98 1.04
N LEU A 363 29.81 -4.81 1.51
CA LEU A 363 30.29 -3.53 0.95
C LEU A 363 31.79 -3.33 1.19
N ILE A 364 32.29 -3.66 2.38
CA ILE A 364 33.71 -3.53 2.71
C ILE A 364 34.54 -4.51 1.91
N GLU A 365 34.12 -5.79 1.84
CA GLU A 365 34.83 -6.83 1.09
C GLU A 365 34.90 -6.53 -0.41
N ASN A 366 33.88 -5.88 -0.98
CA ASN A 366 33.87 -5.48 -2.39
C ASN A 366 34.70 -4.23 -2.70
N VAL A 367 35.04 -3.41 -1.70
CA VAL A 367 35.92 -2.23 -1.87
C VAL A 367 37.40 -2.60 -1.71
N GLN A 368 37.69 -3.73 -1.06
CA GLN A 368 39.05 -4.25 -0.87
C GLN A 368 39.51 -5.22 -1.98
N ARG A 369 38.65 -5.52 -2.95
CA ARG A 369 38.98 -6.22 -4.20
C ARG A 369 39.02 -5.21 -5.33
#